data_AF-A0A8J2T2S6-F1
#
_entry.id   AF-A0A8J2T2S6-F1
#
_cell.length_a   1.000
_cell.length_b   1.000
_cell.length_c   1.000
_cell.angle_alpha   90.00
_cell.angle_beta   90.00
_cell.angle_gamma   90.00
#
_symmetry.space_group_name_H-M   'P 1'
#
loop_
_entity.id
_entity.type
_entity.pdbx_description
1 polymer ?
#
loop_
_entity_poly.entity_id
_entity_poly.type
_entity_poly.pdbx_seq_one_letter_code
_entity_poly.pdbx_strand_id
1 'polypeptide(L)'
;MAAQKVSPSIDLAGAEAPLLDLATLAERVKAIETTPDAPTLHHLAMREPTSFHQSTIYYGLVRPNTPAWRKYGLLAASIGIVFLQCFVATGLSFGVGTSTCSEHSECTRGNFCDEGICSGCSEWHKSCCLPNATATCSIDKKEGHNRREMGEKDREGMCNTCVSDKGFETNHDVIREGVHAMFIQDWFALFLASLVVAFGVFAEIRDGMLMEIALREISKRREVSRGWRFAIHGLNFARYFILFPKILFSVMSLVHDNGGRVRDICLNTVAVLFLLEVDNLAFLHGLGERTRMEAEEHAGAHEQVTELDLESMDAVKLVCVLTIPCAIVGGVCGAYARNLADGETDNVCYMLAPLPSMLVVFVQRVKANGRRGVCAGLGWAIVGFVAMVGWGALFYQMIYLQATGEGAKYVR
;
A
#
# COMPACT_ATOMS: atom_id res chain seq x y z
N MET A 1 34.80 48.89 -10.52
CA MET A 1 34.60 47.97 -9.38
C MET A 1 34.88 46.57 -9.89
N ALA A 2 36.04 46.02 -9.52
CA ALA A 2 36.52 44.71 -9.99
C ALA A 2 36.07 43.60 -9.03
N ALA A 3 35.46 42.55 -9.56
CA ALA A 3 35.09 41.36 -8.81
C ALA A 3 36.24 40.35 -8.83
N GLN A 4 36.83 40.12 -7.67
CA GLN A 4 37.91 39.16 -7.46
C GLN A 4 37.30 37.77 -7.21
N LYS A 5 37.49 36.85 -8.16
CA LYS A 5 37.12 35.44 -8.05
C LYS A 5 38.29 34.70 -7.42
N VAL A 6 38.15 34.28 -6.16
CA VAL A 6 39.11 33.39 -5.48
C VAL A 6 38.40 32.06 -5.24
N SER A 7 38.80 31.04 -5.98
CA SER A 7 38.48 29.63 -5.67
C SER A 7 39.57 29.09 -4.74
N PRO A 8 39.22 28.38 -3.66
CA PRO A 8 40.21 27.71 -2.83
C PRO A 8 40.68 26.43 -3.53
N SER A 9 41.99 26.31 -3.74
CA SER A 9 42.65 25.05 -4.05
C SER A 9 42.67 24.20 -2.78
N ILE A 10 41.99 23.06 -2.81
CA ILE A 10 42.07 22.05 -1.76
C ILE A 10 43.36 21.24 -2.01
N ASP A 11 44.37 21.45 -1.17
CA ASP A 11 45.57 20.62 -1.13
C ASP A 11 45.21 19.21 -0.61
N LEU A 12 45.24 18.23 -1.52
CA LEU A 12 45.02 16.80 -1.27
C LEU A 12 46.34 16.04 -1.08
N ALA A 13 47.36 16.69 -0.53
CA ALA A 13 48.65 16.08 -0.22
C ALA A 13 48.76 15.82 1.28
N GLY A 14 48.48 14.59 1.73
CA GLY A 14 48.84 14.16 3.08
C GLY A 14 47.85 13.29 3.85
N ALA A 15 46.74 12.85 3.24
CA ALA A 15 45.90 11.83 3.87
C ALA A 15 46.41 10.44 3.46
N GLU A 16 47.45 9.96 4.16
CA GLU A 16 47.71 8.51 4.21
C GLU A 16 46.46 7.87 4.82
N ALA A 17 45.67 7.20 3.97
CA ALA A 17 44.56 6.40 4.43
C ALA A 17 45.10 5.42 5.47
N PRO A 18 44.48 5.31 6.67
CA PRO A 18 44.92 4.35 7.67
C PRO A 18 44.90 2.98 7.01
N LEU A 19 46.11 2.42 6.84
CA LEU A 19 46.35 1.14 6.22
C LEU A 19 45.51 0.15 7.01
N LEU A 20 44.44 -0.33 6.35
CA LEU A 20 43.45 -1.22 6.94
C LEU A 20 44.22 -2.38 7.57
N ASP A 21 44.28 -2.42 8.91
CA ASP A 21 45.00 -3.46 9.61
C ASP A 21 44.28 -4.79 9.36
N LEU A 22 44.79 -5.51 8.37
CA LEU A 22 44.25 -6.79 7.92
C LEU A 22 44.21 -7.80 9.08
N ALA A 23 45.02 -7.63 10.12
CA ALA A 23 44.96 -8.47 11.30
C ALA A 23 43.71 -8.18 12.15
N THR A 24 43.36 -6.90 12.39
CA THR A 24 42.09 -6.56 13.05
C THR A 24 40.87 -6.89 12.19
N LEU A 25 40.98 -6.76 10.86
CA LEU A 25 39.89 -7.18 9.96
C LEU A 25 39.71 -8.70 9.98
N ALA A 26 40.81 -9.46 9.96
CA ALA A 26 40.77 -10.92 10.07
C ALA A 26 40.26 -11.39 11.43
N GLU A 27 40.61 -10.73 12.54
CA GLU A 27 40.01 -11.04 13.85
C GLU A 27 38.52 -10.69 13.91
N ARG A 28 38.09 -9.57 13.31
CA ARG A 28 36.67 -9.22 13.22
C ARG A 28 35.88 -10.18 12.33
N VAL A 29 36.46 -10.61 11.20
CA VAL A 29 35.86 -11.63 10.32
C VAL A 29 35.83 -12.98 11.03
N LYS A 30 36.88 -13.35 11.78
CA LYS A 30 36.92 -14.60 12.56
C LYS A 30 35.95 -14.60 13.75
N ALA A 31 35.69 -13.44 14.35
CA ALA A 31 34.64 -13.25 15.36
C ALA A 31 33.22 -13.24 14.77
N ILE A 32 33.08 -12.97 13.47
CA ILE A 32 31.82 -13.14 12.71
C ILE A 32 31.68 -14.59 12.22
N GLU A 33 32.78 -15.27 11.90
CA GLU A 33 32.84 -16.70 11.52
C GLU A 33 32.72 -17.67 12.69
N THR A 34 32.89 -17.23 13.94
CA THR A 34 32.20 -17.89 15.05
C THR A 34 30.72 -17.57 14.89
N THR A 35 30.10 -18.26 13.93
CA THR A 35 28.69 -18.17 13.60
C THR A 35 27.95 -18.19 14.91
N PRO A 36 27.27 -17.09 15.30
CA PRO A 36 26.19 -17.21 16.25
C PRO A 36 25.34 -18.35 15.69
N ASP A 37 25.16 -19.42 16.46
CA ASP A 37 24.37 -20.57 16.04
C ASP A 37 23.15 -20.05 15.29
N ALA A 38 22.70 -20.67 14.19
CA ALA A 38 21.50 -20.22 13.48
C ALA A 38 20.35 -19.73 14.39
N PRO A 39 20.06 -20.36 15.57
CA PRO A 39 19.14 -19.80 16.56
C PRO A 39 19.56 -18.43 17.14
N THR A 40 20.82 -18.17 17.42
CA THR A 40 21.35 -16.89 17.94
C THR A 40 21.27 -15.76 16.92
N LEU A 41 21.59 -16.02 15.63
CA LEU A 41 21.44 -15.00 14.57
C LEU A 41 19.96 -14.67 14.33
N HIS A 42 19.11 -15.69 14.36
CA HIS A 42 17.66 -15.55 14.25
C HIS A 42 17.05 -14.85 15.47
N HIS A 43 17.64 -15.05 16.66
CA HIS A 43 17.25 -14.36 17.89
C HIS A 43 17.68 -12.89 17.91
N LEU A 44 18.79 -12.53 17.24
CA LEU A 44 19.23 -11.13 17.10
C LEU A 44 18.37 -10.36 16.07
N ALA A 45 18.04 -10.98 14.93
CA ALA A 45 17.19 -10.37 13.91
C ALA A 45 15.74 -10.11 14.38
N MET A 46 15.31 -10.74 15.48
CA MET A 46 13.98 -10.61 16.08
C MET A 46 13.94 -9.64 17.28
N ARG A 47 15.09 -9.08 17.70
CA ARG A 47 15.21 -8.41 19.00
C ARG A 47 15.09 -6.90 18.96
N GLU A 48 15.49 -6.26 17.87
CA GLU A 48 15.40 -4.81 17.78
C GLU A 48 14.01 -4.43 17.28
N PRO A 49 13.20 -3.72 18.08
CA PRO A 49 11.95 -3.17 17.60
C PRO A 49 12.27 -2.24 16.44
N THR A 50 11.77 -2.59 15.26
CA THR A 50 11.94 -1.77 14.06
C THR A 50 10.80 -0.77 13.89
N SER A 51 9.74 -0.93 14.68
CA SER A 51 8.41 -0.37 14.43
C SER A 51 7.93 0.56 15.56
N PHE A 52 7.25 1.66 15.20
CA PHE A 52 6.67 2.59 16.16
C PHE A 52 5.47 1.95 16.87
N HIS A 53 4.78 1.04 16.19
CA HIS A 53 3.68 0.28 16.78
C HIS A 53 4.14 -0.70 17.88
N GLN A 54 5.28 -1.37 17.70
CA GLN A 54 5.88 -2.18 18.78
C GLN A 54 6.25 -1.33 19.99
N SER A 55 6.86 -0.16 19.75
CA SER A 55 7.15 0.82 20.81
C SER A 55 5.89 1.29 21.54
N THR A 56 4.77 1.43 20.83
CA THR A 56 3.48 1.76 21.42
C THR A 56 2.99 0.68 22.37
N ILE A 57 3.17 -0.61 22.05
CA ILE A 57 2.89 -1.72 22.96
C ILE A 57 3.81 -1.66 24.18
N TYR A 58 5.11 -1.45 23.97
CA TYR A 58 6.06 -1.37 25.08
C TYR A 58 5.69 -0.25 26.06
N TYR A 59 5.54 0.99 25.61
CA TYR A 59 5.24 2.11 26.50
C TYR A 59 3.81 2.12 27.03
N GLY A 60 2.84 1.72 26.21
CA GLY A 60 1.42 1.69 26.56
C GLY A 60 1.10 0.58 27.54
N LEU A 61 1.67 -0.59 27.27
CA LEU A 61 1.43 -1.79 28.02
C LEU A 61 2.64 -2.13 28.90
N VAL A 62 3.77 -2.59 28.37
CA VAL A 62 4.82 -3.26 29.17
C VAL A 62 5.43 -2.38 30.27
N ARG A 63 5.87 -1.17 29.93
CA ARG A 63 6.67 -0.30 30.79
C ARG A 63 5.87 0.18 32.02
N PRO A 64 6.39 -0.05 33.25
CA PRO A 64 5.75 0.46 34.45
C PRO A 64 5.81 1.98 34.50
N ASN A 65 4.81 2.61 35.12
CA ASN A 65 4.78 4.05 35.39
C ASN A 65 4.88 4.99 34.17
N THR A 66 4.60 4.51 32.94
CA THR A 66 4.48 5.42 31.79
C THR A 66 3.32 6.41 32.04
N PRO A 67 3.54 7.73 31.96
CA PRO A 67 2.49 8.72 32.13
C PRO A 67 1.33 8.52 31.15
N ALA A 68 0.10 8.75 31.60
CA ALA A 68 -1.11 8.50 30.79
C ALA A 68 -1.09 9.24 29.44
N TRP A 69 -0.69 10.53 29.43
CA TRP A 69 -0.60 11.32 28.20
C TRP A 69 0.34 10.69 27.16
N ARG A 70 1.43 10.06 27.60
CA ARG A 70 2.38 9.39 26.71
C ARG A 70 1.85 8.06 26.20
N LYS A 71 1.17 7.28 27.06
CA LYS A 71 0.51 6.02 26.67
C LYS A 71 -0.52 6.26 25.56
N TYR A 72 -1.44 7.20 25.77
CA TYR A 72 -2.50 7.51 24.82
C TYR A 72 -2.00 8.32 23.63
N GLY A 73 -0.98 9.16 23.81
CA GLY A 73 -0.33 9.88 22.71
C GLY A 73 0.33 8.94 21.71
N LEU A 74 1.09 7.94 22.18
CA LEU A 74 1.69 6.92 21.30
C LEU A 74 0.62 6.06 20.62
N LEU A 75 -0.44 5.66 21.33
CA LEU A 75 -1.55 4.94 20.74
C LEU A 75 -2.25 5.75 19.64
N ALA A 76 -2.52 7.03 19.89
CA ALA A 76 -3.14 7.93 18.91
C ALA A 76 -2.24 8.12 17.68
N ALA A 77 -0.92 8.31 17.88
CA ALA A 77 0.04 8.40 16.77
C ALA A 77 0.10 7.11 15.96
N SER A 78 0.14 5.95 16.62
CA SER A 78 0.08 4.62 16.00
C SER A 78 -1.19 4.44 15.15
N ILE A 79 -2.35 4.87 15.67
CA ILE A 79 -3.60 4.89 14.89
C ILE A 79 -3.48 5.84 13.69
N GLY A 80 -2.97 7.06 13.92
CA GLY A 80 -2.78 8.07 12.87
C GLY A 80 -1.90 7.57 11.72
N ILE A 81 -0.81 6.86 12.01
CA ILE A 81 0.09 6.28 10.99
C ILE A 81 -0.65 5.29 10.11
N VAL A 82 -1.36 4.30 10.68
CA VAL A 82 -2.08 3.30 9.89
C VAL A 82 -3.20 3.94 9.07
N PHE A 83 -3.94 4.91 9.65
CA PHE A 83 -4.96 5.64 8.90
C PHE A 83 -4.33 6.42 7.74
N LEU A 84 -3.24 7.15 7.97
CA LEU A 84 -2.53 7.86 6.92
C LEU A 84 -2.07 6.92 5.81
N GLN A 85 -1.50 5.76 6.17
CA GLN A 85 -1.12 4.73 5.20
C GLN A 85 -2.31 4.24 4.38
N CYS A 86 -3.43 3.91 5.01
CA CYS A 86 -4.67 3.51 4.32
C CYS A 86 -5.18 4.60 3.38
N PHE A 87 -5.19 5.86 3.83
CA PHE A 87 -5.62 7.02 3.03
C PHE A 87 -4.72 7.23 1.81
N VAL A 88 -3.40 7.23 2.00
CA VAL A 88 -2.45 7.43 0.90
C VAL A 88 -2.47 6.25 -0.07
N ALA A 89 -2.51 5.00 0.41
CA ALA A 89 -2.65 3.83 -0.46
C ALA A 89 -3.94 3.90 -1.30
N THR A 90 -5.06 4.26 -0.66
CA THR A 90 -6.34 4.40 -1.36
C THR A 90 -6.29 5.55 -2.37
N GLY A 91 -5.71 6.69 -1.99
CA GLY A 91 -5.45 7.82 -2.88
C GLY A 91 -4.58 7.46 -4.07
N LEU A 92 -3.50 6.70 -3.87
CA LEU A 92 -2.68 6.17 -4.96
C LEU A 92 -3.43 5.17 -5.83
N SER A 93 -4.40 4.44 -5.29
CA SER A 93 -5.15 3.46 -6.05
C SER A 93 -6.29 4.05 -6.89
N PHE A 94 -6.93 5.10 -6.38
CA PHE A 94 -8.02 5.80 -7.06
C PHE A 94 -7.52 6.97 -7.90
N GLY A 95 -6.60 7.77 -7.37
CA GLY A 95 -6.16 9.04 -7.96
C GLY A 95 -5.46 8.91 -9.30
N VAL A 96 -5.04 7.70 -9.70
CA VAL A 96 -4.47 7.47 -11.02
C VAL A 96 -5.57 7.35 -12.09
N GLY A 97 -6.71 6.73 -11.76
CA GLY A 97 -7.86 6.64 -12.65
C GLY A 97 -8.88 7.77 -12.49
N THR A 98 -8.97 8.40 -11.31
CA THR A 98 -9.97 9.42 -10.97
C THR A 98 -9.30 10.71 -10.49
N SER A 99 -8.30 11.21 -11.22
CA SER A 99 -7.65 12.49 -10.91
C SER A 99 -8.64 13.65 -11.03
N THR A 100 -8.47 14.69 -10.22
CA THR A 100 -9.27 15.92 -10.32
C THR A 100 -8.85 16.72 -11.56
N CYS A 101 -9.82 17.15 -12.36
CA CYS A 101 -9.62 18.00 -13.53
C CYS A 101 -10.32 19.36 -13.41
N SER A 102 -10.62 19.78 -12.17
CA SER A 102 -11.29 21.05 -11.88
C SER A 102 -10.42 22.27 -12.20
N GLU A 103 -9.11 22.19 -11.98
CA GLU A 103 -8.16 23.27 -12.28
C GLU A 103 -7.49 23.10 -13.66
N HIS A 104 -7.31 21.86 -14.10
CA HIS A 104 -6.71 21.50 -15.37
C HIS A 104 -7.62 20.50 -16.09
N SER A 105 -8.08 20.82 -17.30
CA SER A 105 -8.91 19.92 -18.09
C SER A 105 -8.14 18.73 -18.69
N GLU A 106 -6.87 18.55 -18.32
CA GLU A 106 -6.00 17.50 -18.83
C GLU A 106 -6.19 16.22 -18.02
N CYS A 107 -6.90 15.26 -18.61
CA CYS A 107 -6.99 13.90 -18.13
C CYS A 107 -6.01 12.99 -18.88
N THR A 108 -5.67 11.85 -18.30
CA THR A 108 -4.90 10.81 -18.98
C THR A 108 -5.65 10.29 -20.22
N ARG A 109 -4.91 9.80 -21.23
CA ARG A 109 -5.51 9.27 -22.47
C ARG A 109 -6.56 8.20 -22.15
N GLY A 110 -7.71 8.25 -22.82
CA GLY A 110 -8.83 7.35 -22.53
C GLY A 110 -9.72 7.80 -21.37
N ASN A 111 -9.43 8.95 -20.76
CA ASN A 111 -10.28 9.61 -19.77
C ASN A 111 -10.62 11.03 -20.22
N PHE A 112 -11.80 11.54 -19.85
CA PHE A 112 -12.25 12.91 -20.09
C PHE A 112 -12.68 13.57 -18.79
N CYS A 113 -12.72 14.90 -18.76
CA CYS A 113 -13.12 15.63 -17.56
C CYS A 113 -14.66 15.68 -17.44
N ASP A 114 -15.20 15.10 -16.38
CA ASP A 114 -16.62 15.10 -16.04
C ASP A 114 -16.83 15.63 -14.62
N GLU A 115 -17.50 16.76 -14.49
CA GLU A 115 -17.77 17.43 -13.20
C GLU A 115 -16.52 17.67 -12.32
N GLY A 116 -15.36 17.87 -12.94
CA GLY A 116 -14.09 18.09 -12.24
C GLY A 116 -13.35 16.82 -11.83
N ILE A 117 -13.80 15.64 -12.28
CA ILE A 117 -13.12 14.34 -12.11
C ILE A 117 -12.83 13.75 -13.50
N CYS A 118 -11.67 13.13 -13.67
CA CYS A 118 -11.39 12.34 -14.87
C CYS A 118 -12.21 11.05 -14.83
N SER A 119 -13.05 10.88 -15.85
CA SER A 119 -13.90 9.70 -16.06
C SER A 119 -13.46 8.95 -17.32
N GLY A 120 -13.52 7.63 -17.26
CA GLY A 120 -13.14 6.76 -18.39
C GLY A 120 -14.06 6.90 -19.60
N CYS A 121 -13.45 7.01 -20.79
CA CYS A 121 -14.13 6.78 -22.06
C CYS A 121 -14.64 5.34 -22.09
N SER A 122 -15.95 5.17 -22.24
CA SER A 122 -16.64 3.88 -22.20
C SER A 122 -17.34 3.62 -23.53
N GLU A 123 -17.68 2.36 -23.83
CA GLU A 123 -18.38 2.03 -25.08
C GLU A 123 -19.72 2.76 -25.24
N TRP A 124 -20.40 3.09 -24.13
CA TRP A 124 -21.69 3.77 -24.21
C TRP A 124 -21.53 5.26 -24.60
N HIS A 125 -20.38 5.89 -24.32
CA HIS A 125 -20.05 7.24 -24.83
C HIS A 125 -19.88 7.29 -26.35
N LYS A 126 -19.53 6.17 -27.00
CA LYS A 126 -19.26 6.11 -28.44
C LYS A 126 -20.41 6.64 -29.30
N SER A 127 -21.64 6.33 -28.91
CA SER A 127 -22.85 6.79 -29.61
C SER A 127 -22.98 8.33 -29.62
N CYS A 128 -22.42 9.01 -28.63
CA CYS A 128 -22.46 10.46 -28.48
C CYS A 128 -21.51 11.19 -29.42
N CYS A 129 -20.46 10.51 -29.89
CA CYS A 129 -19.41 11.07 -30.76
C CYS A 129 -19.63 10.79 -32.25
N LEU A 130 -20.79 10.26 -32.63
CA LEU A 130 -21.14 10.07 -34.04
C LEU A 130 -21.52 11.41 -34.69
N PRO A 131 -21.14 11.65 -35.97
CA PRO A 131 -21.38 12.93 -36.65
C PRO A 131 -22.87 13.30 -36.81
N ASN A 132 -23.77 12.31 -36.75
CA ASN A 132 -25.22 12.50 -36.82
C ASN A 132 -25.91 12.34 -35.45
N ALA A 133 -25.18 12.43 -34.34
CA ALA A 133 -25.76 12.37 -33.00
C ALA A 133 -26.59 13.65 -32.73
N THR A 134 -27.84 13.64 -33.19
CA THR A 134 -28.80 14.75 -33.04
C THR A 134 -29.30 14.83 -31.60
N ALA A 135 -28.73 15.77 -30.85
CA ALA A 135 -29.29 16.42 -29.66
C ALA A 135 -29.53 15.60 -28.37
N THR A 136 -29.50 14.27 -28.36
CA THR A 136 -29.66 13.51 -27.09
C THR A 136 -28.61 12.42 -26.93
N CYS A 137 -27.39 12.84 -26.60
CA CYS A 137 -26.47 11.99 -25.85
C CYS A 137 -27.08 11.81 -24.44
N SER A 138 -28.07 10.94 -24.32
CA SER A 138 -28.62 10.60 -23.01
C SER A 138 -27.74 9.51 -22.42
N ILE A 139 -26.74 9.95 -21.66
CA ILE A 139 -25.93 9.10 -20.79
C ILE A 139 -26.84 8.31 -19.82
N ASP A 140 -27.98 8.88 -19.44
CA ASP A 140 -28.93 8.25 -18.52
C ASP A 140 -30.17 7.68 -19.21
N LYS A 141 -30.18 6.38 -19.50
CA LYS A 141 -31.45 5.65 -19.72
C LYS A 141 -31.76 4.58 -18.69
N LYS A 142 -30.88 4.28 -17.72
CA LYS A 142 -31.10 3.15 -16.80
C LYS A 142 -31.34 3.47 -15.32
N GLU A 143 -31.03 4.67 -14.83
CA GLU A 143 -31.25 4.98 -13.41
C GLU A 143 -32.19 6.18 -13.25
N GLY A 144 -33.35 5.94 -12.64
CA GLY A 144 -34.52 6.83 -12.62
C GLY A 144 -34.42 8.09 -11.76
N HIS A 145 -33.25 8.72 -11.65
CA HIS A 145 -33.08 9.98 -10.92
C HIS A 145 -32.31 11.01 -11.75
N ASN A 146 -32.99 12.11 -12.09
CA ASN A 146 -32.46 13.35 -12.67
C ASN A 146 -31.54 13.18 -13.88
N ARG A 147 -32.15 12.99 -15.05
CA ARG A 147 -31.47 13.06 -16.36
C ARG A 147 -30.74 14.41 -16.49
N ARG A 148 -29.42 14.42 -16.33
CA ARG A 148 -28.62 15.62 -16.61
C ARG A 148 -28.29 15.60 -18.09
N GLU A 149 -28.75 16.61 -18.82
CA GLU A 149 -28.33 16.79 -20.21
C GLU A 149 -26.88 17.29 -20.20
N MET A 150 -25.96 16.50 -20.75
CA MET A 150 -24.57 16.90 -20.93
C MET A 150 -24.54 18.11 -21.87
N GLY A 151 -23.88 19.18 -21.45
CA GLY A 151 -23.75 20.39 -22.26
C GLY A 151 -23.05 20.09 -23.58
N GLU A 152 -23.36 20.85 -24.64
CA GLU A 152 -22.74 20.65 -25.95
C GLU A 152 -21.21 20.73 -25.90
N LYS A 153 -20.68 21.64 -25.06
CA LYS A 153 -19.24 21.82 -24.83
C LYS A 153 -18.60 20.61 -24.13
N ASP A 154 -19.27 20.07 -23.12
CA ASP A 154 -18.76 18.91 -22.37
C ASP A 154 -18.74 17.68 -23.26
N ARG A 155 -19.78 17.52 -24.09
CA ARG A 155 -19.84 16.48 -25.12
C ARG A 155 -18.71 16.62 -26.14
N GLU A 156 -18.47 17.83 -26.65
CA GLU A 156 -17.38 18.07 -27.61
C GLU A 156 -16.01 17.78 -26.98
N GLY A 157 -15.78 18.21 -25.74
CA GLY A 157 -14.56 17.91 -24.98
C GLY A 157 -14.34 16.41 -24.75
N MET A 158 -15.38 15.69 -24.34
CA MET A 158 -15.36 14.23 -24.24
C MET A 158 -15.01 13.59 -25.58
N CYS A 159 -15.69 13.96 -26.67
CA CYS A 159 -15.44 13.36 -27.98
C CYS A 159 -14.06 13.69 -28.55
N ASN A 160 -13.55 14.89 -28.33
CA ASN A 160 -12.19 15.27 -28.71
C ASN A 160 -11.13 14.45 -27.96
N THR A 161 -11.42 14.00 -26.75
CA THR A 161 -10.48 13.23 -25.93
C THR A 161 -10.60 11.72 -26.19
N CYS A 162 -11.82 11.21 -26.38
CA CYS A 162 -12.09 9.79 -26.59
C CYS A 162 -11.94 9.33 -28.05
N VAL A 163 -11.84 10.24 -29.03
CA VAL A 163 -11.65 9.88 -30.45
C VAL A 163 -10.21 10.19 -30.88
N SER A 164 -9.48 9.15 -31.27
CA SER A 164 -8.13 9.24 -31.85
C SER A 164 -8.16 9.03 -33.38
N ASP A 165 -6.98 9.01 -33.99
CA ASP A 165 -6.77 8.60 -35.38
C ASP A 165 -7.21 7.15 -35.66
N LYS A 166 -7.31 6.32 -34.62
CA LYS A 166 -7.80 4.93 -34.69
C LYS A 166 -9.32 4.82 -34.49
N GLY A 167 -10.00 5.93 -34.22
CA GLY A 167 -11.43 5.97 -33.90
C GLY A 167 -11.69 6.17 -32.41
N PHE A 168 -12.86 5.75 -31.94
CA PHE A 168 -13.22 5.87 -30.53
C PHE A 168 -12.45 4.86 -29.67
N GLU A 169 -11.68 5.35 -28.69
CA GLU A 169 -10.86 4.55 -27.78
C GLU A 169 -11.46 4.59 -26.37
N THR A 170 -11.73 3.43 -25.80
CA THR A 170 -12.13 3.34 -24.38
C THR A 170 -10.91 3.40 -23.46
N ASN A 171 -11.11 3.70 -22.18
CA ASN A 171 -10.05 3.59 -21.17
C ASN A 171 -9.42 2.17 -21.18
N HIS A 172 -10.24 1.14 -21.37
CA HIS A 172 -9.78 -0.24 -21.46
C HIS A 172 -8.92 -0.51 -22.70
N ASP A 173 -9.22 0.11 -23.84
CA ASP A 173 -8.40 0.00 -25.04
C ASP A 173 -7.02 0.61 -24.82
N VAL A 174 -6.96 1.76 -24.12
CA VAL A 174 -5.70 2.44 -23.79
C VAL A 174 -4.87 1.61 -22.82
N ILE A 175 -5.47 1.08 -21.75
CA ILE A 175 -4.79 0.18 -20.80
C ILE A 175 -4.26 -1.05 -21.53
N ARG A 176 -5.10 -1.66 -22.38
CA ARG A 176 -4.73 -2.84 -23.16
C ARG A 176 -3.56 -2.54 -24.10
N GLU A 177 -3.59 -1.41 -24.82
CA GLU A 177 -2.50 -0.96 -25.67
C GLU A 177 -1.21 -0.76 -24.85
N GLY A 178 -1.31 -0.13 -23.67
CA GLY A 178 -0.19 0.09 -22.76
C GLY A 178 0.46 -1.22 -22.29
N VAL A 179 -0.35 -2.21 -21.89
CA VAL A 179 0.15 -3.53 -21.47
C VAL A 179 0.72 -4.32 -22.66
N HIS A 180 0.12 -4.23 -23.86
CA HIS A 180 0.68 -4.86 -25.06
C HIS A 180 2.00 -4.23 -25.50
N ALA A 181 2.21 -2.95 -25.22
CA ALA A 181 3.44 -2.24 -25.53
C ALA A 181 4.60 -2.57 -24.58
N MET A 182 4.34 -3.30 -23.48
CA MET A 182 5.38 -3.74 -22.55
C MET A 182 6.32 -4.75 -23.21
N PHE A 183 7.62 -4.43 -23.22
CA PHE A 183 8.66 -5.35 -23.66
C PHE A 183 8.89 -6.44 -22.60
N ILE A 184 9.58 -7.52 -22.99
CA ILE A 184 9.92 -8.61 -22.04
C ILE A 184 10.67 -8.11 -20.80
N GLN A 185 11.52 -7.08 -20.95
CA GLN A 185 12.25 -6.45 -19.84
C GLN A 185 11.31 -5.77 -18.83
N ASP A 186 10.20 -5.20 -19.30
CA ASP A 186 9.20 -4.54 -18.46
C ASP A 186 8.47 -5.58 -17.59
N TRP A 187 8.18 -6.75 -18.15
CA TRP A 187 7.62 -7.88 -17.41
C TRP A 187 8.56 -8.43 -16.33
N PHE A 188 9.85 -8.57 -16.64
CA PHE A 188 10.84 -8.95 -15.64
C PHE A 188 10.98 -7.90 -14.54
N ALA A 189 10.96 -6.61 -14.90
CA ALA A 189 10.95 -5.52 -13.93
C ALA A 189 9.71 -5.56 -13.03
N LEU A 190 8.52 -5.79 -13.60
CA LEU A 190 7.27 -5.95 -12.85
C LEU A 190 7.32 -7.14 -11.87
N PHE A 191 7.84 -8.28 -12.32
CA PHE A 191 7.99 -9.46 -11.46
C PHE A 191 8.96 -9.17 -10.30
N LEU A 192 10.14 -8.61 -10.59
CA LEU A 192 11.11 -8.25 -9.55
C LEU A 192 10.55 -7.21 -8.58
N ALA A 193 9.91 -6.16 -9.09
CA ALA A 193 9.22 -5.15 -8.30
C ALA A 193 8.16 -5.78 -7.37
N SER A 194 7.36 -6.72 -7.89
CA SER A 194 6.33 -7.40 -7.11
C SER A 194 6.91 -8.26 -5.96
N LEU A 195 8.10 -8.85 -6.14
CA LEU A 195 8.82 -9.55 -5.08
C LEU A 195 9.31 -8.59 -4.00
N VAL A 196 9.84 -7.43 -4.41
CA VAL A 196 10.28 -6.38 -3.48
C VAL A 196 9.09 -5.85 -2.67
N VAL A 197 7.95 -5.58 -3.32
CA VAL A 197 6.70 -5.23 -2.63
C VAL A 197 6.26 -6.34 -1.68
N ALA A 198 6.39 -7.61 -2.08
CA ALA A 198 6.04 -8.74 -1.22
C ALA A 198 6.86 -8.78 0.06
N PHE A 199 8.16 -8.45 0.00
CA PHE A 199 9.01 -8.36 1.20
C PHE A 199 8.63 -7.17 2.09
N GLY A 200 8.37 -5.99 1.51
CA GLY A 200 7.92 -4.82 2.28
C GLY A 200 6.58 -5.07 2.99
N VAL A 201 5.63 -5.66 2.27
CA VAL A 201 4.34 -6.08 2.85
C VAL A 201 4.53 -7.13 3.94
N PHE A 202 5.41 -8.11 3.72
CA PHE A 202 5.69 -9.12 4.73
C PHE A 202 6.27 -8.50 6.00
N ALA A 203 7.13 -7.49 5.90
CA ALA A 203 7.65 -6.78 7.06
C ALA A 203 6.51 -6.13 7.87
N GLU A 204 5.57 -5.44 7.21
CA GLU A 204 4.40 -4.83 7.86
C GLU A 204 3.51 -5.89 8.54
N ILE A 205 3.26 -7.02 7.86
CA ILE A 205 2.48 -8.14 8.41
C ILE A 205 3.17 -8.75 9.62
N ARG A 206 4.48 -8.97 9.52
CA ARG A 206 5.31 -9.51 10.59
C ARG A 206 5.21 -8.63 11.84
N ASP A 207 5.29 -7.32 11.68
CA ASP A 207 5.22 -6.38 12.80
C ASP A 207 3.81 -6.40 13.44
N GLY A 208 2.75 -6.53 12.63
CA GLY A 208 1.39 -6.79 13.11
C GLY A 208 1.25 -8.11 13.88
N MET A 209 1.91 -9.19 13.44
CA MET A 209 1.95 -10.47 14.14
C MET A 209 2.67 -10.36 15.49
N LEU A 210 3.83 -9.69 15.52
CA LEU A 210 4.60 -9.46 16.75
C LEU A 210 3.77 -8.67 17.78
N MET A 211 3.05 -7.63 17.35
CA MET A 211 2.11 -6.91 18.23
C MET A 211 1.02 -7.81 18.84
N GLU A 212 0.45 -8.74 18.05
CA GLU A 212 -0.58 -9.66 18.54
C GLU A 212 0.01 -10.67 19.53
N ILE A 213 1.21 -11.19 19.25
CA ILE A 213 1.95 -12.10 20.16
C ILE A 213 2.25 -11.38 21.48
N ALA A 214 2.76 -10.15 21.42
CA ALA A 214 3.04 -9.33 22.59
C ALA A 214 1.78 -9.08 23.41
N LEU A 215 0.69 -8.68 22.76
CA LEU A 215 -0.59 -8.44 23.44
C LEU A 215 -1.13 -9.71 24.11
N ARG A 216 -1.02 -10.87 23.44
CA ARG A 216 -1.41 -12.18 23.97
C ARG A 216 -0.61 -12.53 25.21
N GLU A 217 0.70 -12.36 25.16
CA GLU A 217 1.60 -12.68 26.27
C GLU A 217 1.39 -11.75 27.47
N ILE A 218 1.26 -10.45 27.22
CA ILE A 218 0.93 -9.47 28.26
C ILE A 218 -0.43 -9.79 28.89
N SER A 219 -1.42 -10.17 28.08
CA SER A 219 -2.77 -10.51 28.57
C SER A 219 -2.82 -11.76 29.46
N LYS A 220 -1.82 -12.67 29.36
CA LYS A 220 -1.69 -13.80 30.29
C LYS A 220 -1.11 -13.37 31.64
N ARG A 221 -0.15 -12.44 31.62
CA ARG A 221 0.59 -12.01 32.81
C ARG A 221 -0.18 -10.98 33.64
N ARG A 222 -1.07 -10.22 33.01
CA ARG A 222 -1.85 -9.15 33.67
C ARG A 222 -3.13 -8.80 32.92
N GLU A 223 -4.03 -8.13 33.62
CA GLU A 223 -5.24 -7.60 33.01
C GLU A 223 -4.92 -6.42 32.09
N VAL A 224 -5.27 -6.55 30.82
CA VAL A 224 -5.18 -5.47 29.82
C VAL A 224 -6.59 -4.93 29.61
N SER A 225 -6.74 -3.60 29.65
CA SER A 225 -8.06 -3.00 29.48
C SER A 225 -8.63 -3.34 28.10
N ARG A 226 -9.97 -3.51 28.05
CA ARG A 226 -10.67 -3.89 26.81
C ARG A 226 -10.42 -2.91 25.67
N GLY A 227 -10.30 -1.62 25.99
CA GLY A 227 -10.02 -0.57 25.00
C GLY A 227 -8.69 -0.77 24.27
N TRP A 228 -7.62 -1.13 24.99
CA TRP A 228 -6.31 -1.42 24.37
C TRP A 228 -6.37 -2.64 23.46
N ARG A 229 -7.04 -3.71 23.89
CA ARG A 229 -7.24 -4.90 23.05
C ARG A 229 -7.99 -4.56 21.77
N PHE A 230 -9.09 -3.81 21.88
CA PHE A 230 -9.88 -3.41 20.72
C PHE A 230 -9.08 -2.52 19.77
N ALA A 231 -8.33 -1.54 20.29
CA ALA A 231 -7.52 -0.64 19.48
C ALA A 231 -6.42 -1.39 18.70
N ILE A 232 -5.67 -2.29 19.36
CA ILE A 232 -4.60 -3.06 18.71
C ILE A 232 -5.19 -4.03 17.67
N HIS A 233 -6.28 -4.73 17.99
CA HIS A 233 -6.95 -5.60 17.02
C HIS A 233 -7.52 -4.80 15.84
N GLY A 234 -8.08 -3.62 16.09
CA GLY A 234 -8.56 -2.71 15.04
C GLY A 234 -7.43 -2.22 14.12
N LEU A 235 -6.26 -1.91 14.68
CA LEU A 235 -5.08 -1.53 13.89
C LEU A 235 -4.61 -2.67 12.98
N ASN A 236 -4.45 -3.86 13.55
CA ASN A 236 -4.07 -5.04 12.76
C ASN A 236 -5.14 -5.35 11.69
N PHE A 237 -6.43 -5.23 12.03
CA PHE A 237 -7.52 -5.41 11.07
C PHE A 237 -7.42 -4.42 9.90
N ALA A 238 -7.19 -3.13 10.18
CA ALA A 238 -7.02 -2.11 9.15
C ALA A 238 -5.81 -2.41 8.25
N ARG A 239 -4.67 -2.85 8.82
CA ARG A 239 -3.50 -3.25 8.03
C ARG A 239 -3.80 -4.40 7.08
N TYR A 240 -4.37 -5.48 7.59
CA TYR A 240 -4.62 -6.70 6.81
C TYR A 240 -5.69 -6.50 5.73
N PHE A 241 -6.77 -5.79 6.04
CA PHE A 241 -7.95 -5.78 5.19
C PHE A 241 -8.19 -4.47 4.45
N ILE A 242 -7.53 -3.38 4.85
CA ILE A 242 -7.66 -2.09 4.17
C ILE A 242 -6.32 -1.73 3.50
N LEU A 243 -5.26 -1.57 4.28
CA LEU A 243 -3.95 -1.13 3.77
C LEU A 243 -3.41 -2.11 2.72
N PHE A 244 -3.26 -3.39 3.09
CA PHE A 244 -2.57 -4.34 2.22
C PHE A 244 -3.27 -4.56 0.86
N PRO A 245 -4.59 -4.83 0.79
CA PRO A 245 -5.28 -4.91 -0.50
C PRO A 245 -5.16 -3.62 -1.31
N LYS A 246 -5.17 -2.45 -0.64
CA LYS A 246 -5.04 -1.17 -1.34
C LYS A 246 -3.64 -0.96 -1.90
N ILE A 247 -2.58 -1.35 -1.19
CA ILE A 247 -1.21 -1.34 -1.74
C ILE A 247 -1.12 -2.18 -3.03
N LEU A 248 -1.66 -3.41 -3.00
CA LEU A 248 -1.64 -4.28 -4.18
C LEU A 248 -2.46 -3.70 -5.33
N PHE A 249 -3.64 -3.18 -5.02
CA PHE A 249 -4.50 -2.52 -6.01
C PHE A 249 -3.79 -1.27 -6.60
N SER A 250 -3.12 -0.45 -5.78
CA SER A 250 -2.32 0.69 -6.26
C SER A 250 -1.24 0.27 -7.24
N VAL A 251 -0.48 -0.80 -6.96
CA VAL A 251 0.57 -1.28 -7.87
C VAL A 251 -0.02 -1.69 -9.22
N MET A 252 -1.15 -2.42 -9.20
CA MET A 252 -1.83 -2.83 -10.44
C MET A 252 -2.36 -1.62 -11.22
N SER A 253 -3.07 -0.70 -10.56
CA SER A 253 -3.61 0.51 -11.19
C SER A 253 -2.51 1.40 -11.76
N LEU A 254 -1.41 1.60 -11.03
CA LEU A 254 -0.27 2.39 -11.49
C LEU A 254 0.33 1.83 -12.79
N VAL A 255 0.38 0.50 -12.96
CA VAL A 255 0.86 -0.13 -14.20
C VAL A 255 -0.16 0.02 -15.34
N HIS A 256 -1.45 -0.10 -15.03
CA HIS A 256 -2.52 0.07 -16.02
C HIS A 256 -2.57 1.49 -16.59
N ASP A 257 -2.54 2.49 -15.71
CA ASP A 257 -2.87 3.86 -16.08
C ASP A 257 -1.63 4.71 -16.44
N ASN A 258 -0.49 4.52 -15.76
CA ASN A 258 0.75 5.26 -16.07
C ASN A 258 1.68 4.51 -17.04
N GLY A 259 1.28 3.31 -17.46
CA GLY A 259 2.02 2.45 -18.37
C GLY A 259 3.07 1.59 -17.68
N GLY A 260 3.47 0.52 -18.37
CA GLY A 260 4.35 -0.52 -17.84
C GLY A 260 5.83 -0.35 -18.17
N ARG A 261 6.36 0.86 -18.33
CA ARG A 261 7.81 1.01 -18.60
C ARG A 261 8.63 0.69 -17.34
N VAL A 262 9.80 0.06 -17.50
CA VAL A 262 10.71 -0.29 -16.39
C VAL A 262 10.93 0.86 -15.40
N ARG A 263 11.19 2.08 -15.92
CA ARG A 263 11.44 3.26 -15.07
C ARG A 263 10.25 3.56 -14.16
N ASP A 264 9.05 3.58 -14.72
CA ASP A 264 7.83 3.95 -14.00
C ASP A 264 7.45 2.86 -13.00
N ILE A 265 7.58 1.58 -13.39
CA ILE A 265 7.42 0.44 -12.47
C ILE A 265 8.35 0.57 -11.25
N CYS A 266 9.64 0.85 -11.48
CA CYS A 266 10.61 1.00 -10.39
C CYS A 266 10.28 2.18 -9.48
N LEU A 267 9.92 3.35 -10.03
CA LEU A 267 9.56 4.53 -9.23
C LEU A 267 8.27 4.32 -8.43
N ASN A 268 7.27 3.69 -9.04
CA ASN A 268 6.02 3.31 -8.38
C ASN A 268 6.27 2.32 -7.23
N THR A 269 7.20 1.38 -7.42
CA THR A 269 7.63 0.44 -6.38
C THR A 269 8.28 1.17 -5.21
N VAL A 270 9.19 2.11 -5.49
CA VAL A 270 9.82 2.92 -4.44
C VAL A 270 8.78 3.74 -3.66
N ALA A 271 7.79 4.32 -4.34
CA ALA A 271 6.71 5.06 -3.68
C ALA A 271 5.87 4.15 -2.75
N VAL A 272 5.57 2.92 -3.19
CA VAL A 272 4.86 1.93 -2.38
C VAL A 272 5.70 1.46 -1.19
N LEU A 273 6.99 1.22 -1.37
CA LEU A 273 7.90 0.88 -0.27
C LEU A 273 8.02 2.01 0.74
N PHE A 274 8.12 3.26 0.27
CA PHE A 274 8.14 4.42 1.15
C PHE A 274 6.91 4.45 2.06
N LEU A 275 5.72 4.12 1.52
CA LEU A 275 4.49 4.07 2.29
C LEU A 275 4.50 2.96 3.36
N LEU A 276 5.08 1.80 3.05
CA LEU A 276 5.24 0.68 3.98
C LEU A 276 6.28 0.99 5.07
N GLU A 277 7.31 1.76 4.75
CA GLU A 277 8.38 2.15 5.69
C GLU A 277 8.01 3.33 6.61
N VAL A 278 6.82 3.95 6.46
CA VAL A 278 6.41 5.11 7.26
C VAL A 278 6.45 4.80 8.77
N ASP A 279 6.08 3.58 9.19
CA ASP A 279 6.12 3.19 10.60
C ASP A 279 7.56 3.14 11.15
N ASN A 280 8.49 2.58 10.37
CA ASN A 280 9.90 2.48 10.72
C ASN A 280 10.55 3.87 10.75
N LEU A 281 10.18 4.76 9.82
CA LEU A 281 10.62 6.16 9.82
C LEU A 281 10.06 6.93 11.02
N ALA A 282 8.80 6.69 11.39
CA ALA A 282 8.21 7.27 12.59
C ALA A 282 8.89 6.79 13.87
N PHE A 283 9.34 5.54 13.91
CA PHE A 283 10.13 5.00 15.01
C PHE A 283 11.51 5.67 15.08
N LEU A 284 12.23 5.71 13.96
CA LEU A 284 13.59 6.21 13.88
C LEU A 284 13.69 7.71 14.15
N HIS A 285 12.77 8.49 13.57
CA HIS A 285 12.83 9.95 13.60
C HIS A 285 11.76 10.61 14.47
N GLY A 286 10.64 9.93 14.72
CA GLY A 286 9.54 10.48 15.53
C GLY A 286 9.72 10.30 17.04
N LEU A 287 10.51 9.32 17.46
CA LEU A 287 10.84 9.11 18.88
C LEU A 287 12.18 9.75 19.24
N GLY A 288 12.24 10.40 20.40
CA GLY A 288 13.52 10.90 20.92
C GLY A 288 14.50 9.75 21.17
N GLU A 289 15.80 9.99 20.94
CA GLU A 289 16.85 8.96 20.99
C GLU A 289 16.83 8.12 22.27
N ARG A 290 16.68 8.75 23.44
CA ARG A 290 16.56 8.03 24.73
C ARG A 290 15.35 7.10 24.78
N THR A 291 14.23 7.49 24.19
CA THR A 291 13.01 6.69 24.12
C THR A 291 13.16 5.52 23.15
N ARG A 292 13.82 5.77 22.02
CA ARG A 292 14.12 4.75 21.03
C ARG A 292 15.04 3.68 21.61
N MET A 293 16.19 4.07 22.20
CA MET A 293 17.13 3.13 22.82
C MET A 293 16.49 2.34 23.96
N GLU A 294 15.66 2.96 24.80
CA GLU A 294 14.94 2.26 25.86
C GLU A 294 13.96 1.23 25.30
N ALA A 295 13.24 1.57 24.22
CA ALA A 295 12.39 0.60 23.51
C ALA A 295 13.23 -0.52 22.90
N GLU A 296 14.38 -0.21 22.27
CA GLU A 296 15.27 -1.19 21.65
C GLU A 296 15.79 -2.22 22.66
N GLU A 297 16.20 -1.76 23.83
CA GLU A 297 16.73 -2.62 24.89
C GLU A 297 15.65 -3.53 25.51
N HIS A 298 14.40 -3.05 25.62
CA HIS A 298 13.37 -3.70 26.45
C HIS A 298 12.22 -4.33 25.67
N ALA A 299 11.88 -3.85 24.48
CA ALA A 299 10.75 -4.39 23.70
C ALA A 299 11.04 -5.83 23.25
N GLY A 300 12.23 -6.09 22.71
CA GLY A 300 12.63 -7.44 22.29
C GLY A 300 12.96 -8.41 23.42
N ALA A 301 13.16 -7.93 24.65
CA ALA A 301 13.43 -8.80 25.81
C ALA A 301 12.16 -9.46 26.37
N HIS A 302 10.97 -8.95 26.05
CA HIS A 302 9.71 -9.40 26.64
C HIS A 302 8.84 -10.26 25.73
N GLU A 303 9.10 -10.26 24.42
CA GLU A 303 8.39 -11.11 23.47
C GLU A 303 9.01 -12.51 23.44
N GLN A 304 8.46 -13.43 24.23
CA GLN A 304 8.74 -14.85 24.07
C GLN A 304 8.00 -15.35 22.82
N VAL A 305 8.66 -15.22 21.67
CA VAL A 305 8.18 -15.80 20.41
C VAL A 305 8.34 -17.31 20.50
N THR A 306 7.23 -18.04 20.40
CA THR A 306 7.27 -19.51 20.45
C THR A 306 7.71 -20.08 19.10
N GLU A 307 8.23 -21.31 19.09
CA GLU A 307 8.58 -22.01 17.85
C GLU A 307 7.39 -22.10 16.87
N LEU A 308 6.17 -22.29 17.40
CA LEU A 308 4.93 -22.25 16.62
C LEU A 308 4.67 -20.87 15.98
N ASP A 309 5.00 -19.78 16.67
CA ASP A 309 4.85 -18.43 16.12
C ASP A 309 5.86 -18.20 14.99
N LEU A 310 7.10 -18.67 15.13
CA LEU A 310 8.12 -18.64 14.07
C LEU A 310 7.68 -19.43 12.84
N GLU A 311 7.22 -20.68 13.02
CA GLU A 311 6.67 -21.47 11.93
C GLU A 311 5.49 -20.78 11.24
N SER A 312 4.67 -20.05 11.99
CA SER A 312 3.56 -19.28 11.45
C SER A 312 4.05 -18.10 10.60
N MET A 313 5.06 -17.37 11.09
CA MET A 313 5.68 -16.26 10.37
C MET A 313 6.33 -16.74 9.06
N ASP A 314 7.02 -17.89 9.07
CA ASP A 314 7.62 -18.48 7.87
C ASP A 314 6.57 -18.92 6.85
N ALA A 315 5.46 -19.52 7.31
CA ALA A 315 4.36 -19.88 6.43
C ALA A 315 3.71 -18.65 5.79
N VAL A 316 3.50 -17.59 6.58
CA VAL A 316 2.97 -16.30 6.09
C VAL A 316 3.93 -15.67 5.09
N LYS A 317 5.24 -15.69 5.36
CA LYS A 317 6.27 -15.20 4.43
C LYS A 317 6.18 -15.90 3.08
N LEU A 318 6.11 -17.23 3.10
CA LEU A 318 5.98 -18.04 1.88
C LEU A 318 4.71 -17.68 1.11
N VAL A 319 3.57 -17.55 1.80
CA VAL A 319 2.30 -17.11 1.19
C VAL A 319 2.45 -15.74 0.53
N CYS A 320 3.03 -14.75 1.21
CA CYS A 320 3.25 -13.42 0.64
C CYS A 320 4.13 -13.47 -0.60
N VAL A 321 5.31 -14.09 -0.53
CA VAL A 321 6.28 -14.16 -1.62
C VAL A 321 5.73 -14.88 -2.85
N LEU A 322 4.83 -15.85 -2.68
CA LEU A 322 4.21 -16.56 -3.80
C LEU A 322 2.97 -15.84 -4.34
N THR A 323 2.05 -15.43 -3.45
CA THR A 323 0.73 -14.95 -3.88
C THR A 323 0.71 -13.50 -4.33
N ILE A 324 1.59 -12.64 -3.78
CA ILE A 324 1.64 -11.22 -4.16
C ILE A 324 2.13 -11.04 -5.61
N PRO A 325 3.27 -11.62 -6.05
CA PRO A 325 3.66 -11.58 -7.45
C PRO A 325 2.59 -12.16 -8.38
N CYS A 326 1.98 -13.29 -8.00
CA CYS A 326 0.91 -13.89 -8.80
C CYS A 326 -0.31 -12.98 -8.91
N ALA A 327 -0.70 -12.28 -7.84
CA ALA A 327 -1.82 -11.34 -7.85
C ALA A 327 -1.52 -10.10 -8.70
N ILE A 328 -0.31 -9.53 -8.59
CA ILE A 328 0.10 -8.35 -9.36
C ILE A 328 0.21 -8.69 -10.85
N VAL A 329 1.00 -9.71 -11.19
CA VAL A 329 1.17 -10.13 -12.59
C VAL A 329 -0.16 -10.63 -13.16
N GLY A 330 -0.94 -11.41 -12.39
CA GLY A 330 -2.27 -11.87 -12.79
C GLY A 330 -3.27 -10.73 -12.98
N GLY A 331 -3.21 -9.67 -12.17
CA GLY A 331 -4.01 -8.47 -12.32
C GLY A 331 -3.69 -7.73 -13.63
N VAL A 332 -2.39 -7.50 -13.88
CA VAL A 332 -1.92 -6.83 -15.10
C VAL A 332 -2.18 -7.68 -16.36
N CYS A 333 -1.95 -8.99 -16.30
CA CYS A 333 -2.29 -9.92 -17.40
C CYS A 333 -3.81 -10.11 -17.56
N GLY A 334 -4.60 -9.89 -16.51
CA GLY A 334 -6.06 -9.98 -16.57
C GLY A 334 -6.65 -8.98 -17.56
N ALA A 335 -6.05 -7.79 -17.66
CA ALA A 335 -6.37 -6.79 -18.67
C ALA A 335 -6.07 -7.28 -20.10
N TYR A 336 -5.04 -8.12 -20.27
CA TYR A 336 -4.69 -8.74 -21.55
C TYR A 336 -5.67 -9.86 -21.95
N ALA A 337 -6.03 -10.74 -21.01
CA ALA A 337 -6.78 -11.96 -21.32
C ALA A 337 -8.28 -11.73 -21.58
N ARG A 338 -8.88 -10.66 -21.05
CA ARG A 338 -10.30 -10.35 -21.29
C ARG A 338 -10.50 -9.66 -22.64
N ASN A 339 -10.50 -10.48 -23.70
CA ASN A 339 -11.09 -10.17 -25.00
C ASN A 339 -12.57 -10.65 -25.11
N LEU A 340 -13.19 -11.13 -24.01
CA LEU A 340 -14.36 -12.03 -24.14
C LEU A 340 -15.63 -11.69 -23.34
N ALA A 341 -15.68 -10.68 -22.49
CA ALA A 341 -16.95 -10.26 -21.86
C ALA A 341 -16.91 -8.81 -21.32
N ASP A 342 -17.67 -7.93 -21.96
CA ASP A 342 -18.41 -6.77 -21.40
C ASP A 342 -17.68 -5.65 -20.62
N GLY A 343 -16.37 -5.45 -20.79
CA GLY A 343 -15.75 -4.17 -20.43
C GLY A 343 -15.66 -3.86 -18.94
N GLU A 344 -15.54 -4.87 -18.07
CA GLU A 344 -15.32 -4.68 -16.63
C GLU A 344 -13.92 -5.17 -16.20
N THR A 345 -12.82 -4.56 -16.66
CA THR A 345 -11.46 -4.99 -16.25
C THR A 345 -11.18 -4.73 -14.77
N ASP A 346 -11.78 -3.70 -14.19
CA ASP A 346 -11.58 -3.30 -12.79
C ASP A 346 -11.92 -4.44 -11.83
N ASN A 347 -12.92 -5.25 -12.19
CA ASN A 347 -13.36 -6.39 -11.41
C ASN A 347 -12.26 -7.44 -11.19
N VAL A 348 -11.26 -7.56 -12.09
CA VAL A 348 -10.15 -8.52 -11.86
C VAL A 348 -9.21 -8.02 -10.77
N CYS A 349 -8.77 -6.76 -10.86
CA CYS A 349 -7.89 -6.17 -9.85
C CYS A 349 -8.57 -6.12 -8.48
N TYR A 350 -9.85 -5.75 -8.43
CA TYR A 350 -10.65 -5.75 -7.19
C TYR A 350 -10.78 -7.14 -6.56
N MET A 351 -10.83 -8.18 -7.37
CA MET A 351 -10.93 -9.56 -6.88
C MET A 351 -9.57 -10.14 -6.48
N LEU A 352 -8.50 -9.87 -7.23
CA LEU A 352 -7.17 -10.42 -6.97
C LEU A 352 -6.41 -9.71 -5.85
N ALA A 353 -6.54 -8.38 -5.75
CA ALA A 353 -5.84 -7.59 -4.74
C ALA A 353 -6.07 -8.04 -3.29
N PRO A 354 -7.28 -8.42 -2.84
CA PRO A 354 -7.46 -8.91 -1.47
C PRO A 354 -7.09 -10.39 -1.25
N LEU A 355 -6.85 -11.18 -2.30
CA LEU A 355 -6.59 -12.63 -2.12
C LEU A 355 -5.36 -12.92 -1.25
N PRO A 356 -4.19 -12.26 -1.45
CA PRO A 356 -3.05 -12.49 -0.58
C PRO A 356 -3.35 -12.21 0.90
N SER A 357 -4.08 -11.14 1.23
CA SER A 357 -4.40 -10.82 2.62
C SER A 357 -5.39 -11.82 3.23
N MET A 358 -6.39 -12.26 2.46
CA MET A 358 -7.31 -13.31 2.88
C MET A 358 -6.57 -14.62 3.15
N LEU A 359 -5.63 -15.00 2.29
CA LEU A 359 -4.83 -16.22 2.46
C LEU A 359 -3.91 -16.13 3.68
N VAL A 360 -3.28 -14.99 3.92
CA VAL A 360 -2.46 -14.76 5.13
C VAL A 360 -3.29 -14.96 6.39
N VAL A 361 -4.45 -14.30 6.49
CA VAL A 361 -5.33 -14.43 7.65
C VAL A 361 -5.87 -15.87 7.78
N PHE A 362 -6.22 -16.50 6.66
CA PHE A 362 -6.63 -17.89 6.65
C PHE A 362 -5.55 -18.82 7.23
N VAL A 363 -4.31 -18.72 6.74
CA VAL A 363 -3.18 -19.53 7.23
C VAL A 363 -2.91 -19.28 8.71
N GLN A 364 -2.90 -18.02 9.14
CA GLN A 364 -2.73 -17.66 10.56
C GLN A 364 -3.81 -18.30 11.44
N ARG A 365 -5.09 -18.23 11.02
CA ARG A 365 -6.21 -18.78 11.79
C ARG A 365 -6.22 -20.31 11.82
N VAL A 366 -5.89 -20.95 10.70
CA VAL A 366 -5.77 -22.42 10.61
C VAL A 366 -4.62 -22.92 11.49
N LYS A 367 -3.45 -22.27 11.47
CA LYS A 367 -2.34 -22.63 12.35
C LYS A 367 -2.67 -22.42 13.83
N ALA A 368 -3.34 -21.33 14.18
CA ALA A 368 -3.69 -21.04 15.57
C ALA A 368 -4.76 -21.97 16.16
N ASN A 369 -5.74 -22.42 15.37
CA ASN A 369 -6.94 -23.10 15.88
C ASN A 369 -7.23 -24.46 15.23
N GLY A 370 -6.33 -24.99 14.41
CA GLY A 370 -6.52 -26.24 13.67
C GLY A 370 -7.80 -26.23 12.80
N ARG A 371 -8.59 -27.30 12.84
CA ARG A 371 -9.83 -27.42 12.04
C ARG A 371 -10.87 -26.33 12.33
N ARG A 372 -11.00 -25.88 13.58
CA ARG A 372 -11.90 -24.76 13.93
C ARG A 372 -11.43 -23.43 13.33
N GLY A 373 -10.13 -23.33 13.07
CA GLY A 373 -9.50 -22.19 12.40
C GLY A 373 -9.95 -21.98 10.96
N VAL A 374 -10.39 -23.04 10.27
CA VAL A 374 -10.85 -22.95 8.86
C VAL A 374 -12.10 -22.09 8.75
N CYS A 375 -13.15 -22.40 9.53
CA CYS A 375 -14.40 -21.63 9.51
C CYS A 375 -14.18 -20.19 9.99
N ALA A 376 -13.37 -20.01 11.04
CA ALA A 376 -13.01 -18.68 11.52
C ALA A 376 -12.24 -17.88 10.46
N GLY A 377 -11.27 -18.50 9.79
CA GLY A 377 -10.47 -17.87 8.73
C GLY A 377 -11.34 -17.41 7.56
N LEU A 378 -12.27 -18.24 7.09
CA LEU A 378 -13.22 -17.87 6.05
C LEU A 378 -14.14 -16.72 6.49
N GLY A 379 -14.66 -16.77 7.72
CA GLY A 379 -15.48 -15.69 8.27
C GLY A 379 -14.72 -14.36 8.31
N TRP A 380 -13.46 -14.38 8.76
CA TRP A 380 -12.60 -13.19 8.77
C TRP A 380 -12.27 -12.68 7.37
N ALA A 381 -12.06 -13.57 6.39
CA ALA A 381 -11.84 -13.18 5.00
C ALA A 381 -13.06 -12.43 4.41
N ILE A 382 -14.27 -12.92 4.68
CA ILE A 382 -15.52 -12.26 4.23
C ILE A 382 -15.69 -10.90 4.90
N VAL A 383 -15.53 -10.82 6.22
CA VAL A 383 -15.63 -9.54 6.96
C VAL A 383 -14.58 -8.55 6.46
N GLY A 384 -13.37 -9.03 6.21
CA GLY A 384 -12.29 -8.25 5.64
C GLY A 384 -12.60 -7.70 4.26
N PHE A 385 -13.16 -8.53 3.37
CA PHE A 385 -13.60 -8.11 2.04
C PHE A 385 -14.65 -7.00 2.10
N VAL A 386 -15.67 -7.19 2.94
CA VAL A 386 -16.74 -6.20 3.13
C VAL A 386 -16.16 -4.88 3.68
N ALA A 387 -15.23 -4.95 4.63
CA ALA A 387 -14.57 -3.76 5.15
C ALA A 387 -13.73 -3.03 4.09
N MET A 388 -12.99 -3.77 3.25
CA MET A 388 -12.22 -3.21 2.13
C MET A 388 -13.13 -2.46 1.14
N VAL A 389 -14.24 -3.08 0.75
CA VAL A 389 -15.22 -2.48 -0.18
C VAL A 389 -15.88 -1.26 0.46
N GLY A 390 -16.32 -1.37 1.72
CA GLY A 390 -16.92 -0.25 2.45
C GLY A 390 -15.96 0.94 2.58
N TRP A 391 -14.68 0.69 2.87
CA TRP A 391 -13.65 1.73 2.89
C TRP A 391 -13.49 2.40 1.52
N GLY A 392 -13.40 1.61 0.44
CA GLY A 392 -13.32 2.14 -0.91
C GLY A 392 -14.51 3.02 -1.29
N ALA A 393 -15.73 2.59 -0.95
CA ALA A 393 -16.95 3.35 -1.21
C ALA A 393 -16.97 4.68 -0.43
N LEU A 394 -16.60 4.67 0.86
CA LEU A 394 -16.51 5.89 1.68
C LEU A 394 -15.49 6.88 1.10
N PHE A 395 -14.33 6.38 0.68
CA PHE A 395 -13.28 7.21 0.10
C PHE A 395 -13.69 7.80 -1.25
N TYR A 396 -14.33 7.00 -2.11
CA TYR A 396 -14.87 7.46 -3.38
C TYR A 396 -15.90 8.58 -3.18
N GLN A 397 -16.84 8.39 -2.24
CA GLN A 397 -17.83 9.42 -1.89
C GLN A 397 -17.18 10.72 -1.40
N MET A 398 -16.10 10.61 -0.61
CA MET A 398 -15.34 11.77 -0.15
C MET A 398 -14.70 12.54 -1.33
N ILE A 399 -14.03 11.85 -2.26
CA ILE A 399 -13.45 12.48 -3.46
C ILE A 399 -14.56 13.13 -4.30
N TYR A 400 -15.66 12.43 -4.51
CA TYR A 400 -16.78 12.92 -5.30
C TYR A 400 -17.36 14.23 -4.72
N LEU A 401 -17.59 14.27 -3.40
CA LEU A 401 -18.06 15.47 -2.70
C LEU A 401 -17.05 16.63 -2.75
N GLN A 402 -15.75 16.32 -2.77
CA GLN A 402 -14.70 17.34 -2.90
C GLN A 402 -14.64 17.91 -4.32
N ALA A 403 -14.69 17.06 -5.34
CA ALA A 403 -14.55 17.47 -6.73
C ALA A 403 -15.76 18.27 -7.25
N THR A 404 -16.98 17.87 -6.86
CA THR A 404 -18.23 18.56 -7.24
C THR A 404 -18.42 19.92 -6.52
N GLY A 405 -17.55 20.26 -5.56
CA GLY A 405 -17.70 21.45 -4.72
C GLY A 405 -18.90 21.40 -3.77
N GLU A 406 -19.65 20.29 -3.73
CA GLU A 406 -20.80 20.12 -2.82
C GLU A 406 -20.38 20.02 -1.36
N GLY A 407 -19.13 19.66 -1.08
CA GLY A 407 -18.58 19.68 0.28
C GLY A 407 -18.78 21.04 1.00
N ALA A 408 -18.77 22.16 0.26
CA ALA A 408 -19.01 23.48 0.84
C ALA A 408 -20.42 23.65 1.45
N LYS A 409 -21.40 22.83 1.03
CA LYS A 409 -22.77 22.84 1.58
C LYS A 409 -22.87 22.07 2.90
N TYR A 410 -21.99 21.10 3.15
CA TYR A 410 -22.03 20.22 4.33
C TYR A 410 -21.14 20.66 5.50
N VAL A 411 -20.23 21.63 5.27
CA VAL A 411 -19.27 22.12 6.28
C VAL A 411 -19.76 23.42 6.99
N ARG A 412 -21.00 23.85 6.75
CA ARG A 412 -21.68 24.88 7.56
C ARG A 412 -22.56 24.23 8.62
#